data_AF-A0A1C7I568-F1
#
_entry.id   AF-A0A1C7I568-F1
#
_cell.length_a   1.000
_cell.length_b   1.000
_cell.length_c   1.000
_cell.angle_alpha   90.00
_cell.angle_beta   90.00
_cell.angle_gamma   90.00
#
_symmetry.space_group_name_H-M   'P 1'
#
loop_
_entity.id
_entity.type
_entity.pdbx_description
1 polymer ?
#
loop_
_entity_poly.entity_id
_entity_poly.type
_entity_poly.pdbx_seq_one_letter_code
_entity_poly.pdbx_strand_id
1 'polypeptide(L)'
;MALVITNGTYYLKTNRNGGIEKTSTVEDAQEFYNVNVATHKMMKAPRKTRGYYILDTDGNEQPSSGKKRGRKKYSEDVRRMIYDKAEGRCQLCGRKITYEELTLDHIVPLAMNGMDCVSNLQATDAACNSFKGCILPEKFMDRITEIFMYQMDKRYSDKISWKMARNLLMEIL
;
A
#
# COMPACT_ATOMS: atom_id res chain seq x y z
N MET A 1 -5.88 17.89 16.06
CA MET A 1 -5.56 16.54 15.54
C MET A 1 -6.87 15.80 15.36
N ALA A 2 -7.42 15.83 14.15
CA ALA A 2 -8.66 15.24 13.74
C ALA A 2 -8.32 14.20 12.65
N LEU A 3 -8.72 12.96 12.89
CA LEU A 3 -8.63 11.90 11.89
C LEU A 3 -10.01 11.73 11.27
N VAL A 4 -10.09 11.57 9.96
CA VAL A 4 -11.34 11.28 9.24
C VAL A 4 -11.19 9.99 8.45
N ILE A 5 -12.29 9.32 8.12
CA ILE A 5 -12.25 8.12 7.26
C ILE A 5 -12.72 8.51 5.86
N THR A 6 -11.89 8.27 4.83
CA THR A 6 -12.16 8.67 3.44
C THR A 6 -11.77 7.59 2.45
N ASN A 7 -12.35 7.59 1.25
CA ASN A 7 -11.90 6.76 0.12
C ASN A 7 -11.27 7.59 -1.02
N GLY A 8 -10.95 8.86 -0.76
CA GLY A 8 -10.41 9.80 -1.74
C GLY A 8 -11.47 10.59 -2.51
N THR A 9 -12.75 10.18 -2.46
CA THR A 9 -13.89 10.91 -3.06
C THR A 9 -14.91 11.35 -2.01
N TYR A 10 -15.14 10.51 -1.01
CA TYR A 10 -16.11 10.73 0.05
C TYR A 10 -15.49 10.47 1.43
N TYR A 11 -15.93 11.25 2.41
CA TYR A 11 -15.64 11.08 3.82
C TYR A 11 -16.81 10.37 4.52
N LEU A 12 -16.53 9.66 5.60
CA LEU A 12 -17.57 9.04 6.42
C LEU A 12 -18.02 9.97 7.53
N LYS A 13 -19.33 10.07 7.72
CA LYS A 13 -19.96 10.68 8.89
C LYS A 13 -20.93 9.72 9.56
N THR A 14 -21.27 9.99 10.81
CA THR A 14 -22.30 9.24 11.53
C THR A 14 -23.62 10.01 11.51
N ASN A 15 -24.71 9.33 11.19
CA ASN A 15 -26.05 9.90 11.23
C ASN A 15 -26.66 9.86 12.64
N ARG A 16 -27.83 10.47 12.82
CA ARG A 16 -28.52 10.56 14.12
C ARG A 16 -28.78 9.21 14.80
N ASN A 17 -28.84 8.13 14.02
CA ASN A 17 -29.12 6.78 14.50
C ASN A 17 -27.83 5.94 14.68
N GLY A 18 -26.65 6.55 14.60
CA GLY A 18 -25.36 5.84 14.72
C GLY A 18 -24.89 5.12 13.44
N GLY A 19 -25.67 5.20 12.35
CA GLY A 19 -25.37 4.62 11.05
C GLY A 19 -24.30 5.42 10.28
N ILE A 20 -23.60 4.74 9.37
CA ILE A 20 -22.56 5.35 8.52
C ILE A 20 -23.20 5.96 7.28
N GLU A 21 -22.89 7.24 7.03
CA GLU A 21 -23.22 8.01 5.85
C GLU A 21 -21.96 8.56 5.18
N LYS A 22 -22.11 8.99 3.92
CA LYS A 22 -21.03 9.60 3.13
C LYS A 22 -21.27 11.10 3.02
N THR A 23 -20.20 11.87 3.00
CA THR A 23 -20.20 13.29 2.67
C THR A 23 -19.06 13.58 1.70
N SER A 24 -19.19 14.62 0.88
CA SER A 24 -18.15 15.07 -0.07
C SER A 24 -17.17 16.07 0.53
N THR A 25 -17.53 16.67 1.66
CA THR A 25 -16.77 17.71 2.38
C THR A 25 -16.06 17.11 3.59
N VAL A 26 -14.83 17.55 3.84
CA VAL A 26 -14.07 17.07 5.01
C VAL A 26 -14.61 17.67 6.30
N GLU A 27 -15.20 18.85 6.23
CA GLU A 27 -15.79 19.61 7.34
C GLU A 27 -16.99 18.88 7.95
N ASP A 28 -17.73 18.13 7.15
CA ASP A 28 -18.90 17.35 7.59
C ASP A 28 -18.53 15.91 8.00
N ALA A 29 -17.24 15.56 7.92
CA ALA A 29 -16.77 14.22 8.24
C ALA A 29 -16.81 13.97 9.76
N GLN A 30 -16.95 12.71 10.14
CA GLN A 30 -16.73 12.34 11.53
C GLN A 30 -15.24 12.41 11.84
N GLU A 31 -14.90 13.23 12.83
CA GLU A 31 -13.56 13.30 13.40
C GLU A 31 -13.32 12.21 14.46
N PHE A 32 -12.10 11.70 14.49
CA PHE A 32 -11.62 10.74 15.45
C PHE A 32 -10.34 11.26 16.09
N TYR A 33 -10.27 11.17 17.42
CA TYR A 33 -9.13 11.68 18.19
C TYR A 33 -7.91 10.73 18.18
N ASN A 34 -8.08 9.49 17.73
CA ASN A 34 -6.97 8.56 17.48
C ASN A 34 -7.34 7.47 16.45
N VAL A 35 -6.31 6.81 15.92
CA VAL A 35 -6.44 5.80 14.87
C VAL A 35 -7.25 4.60 15.34
N ASN A 36 -7.07 4.16 16.59
CA ASN A 36 -7.76 2.98 17.13
C ASN A 36 -9.28 3.15 17.13
N VAL A 37 -9.78 4.34 17.44
CA VAL A 37 -11.22 4.63 17.47
C VAL A 37 -11.79 4.62 16.04
N ALA A 38 -11.05 5.18 15.07
CA ALA A 38 -11.43 5.15 13.66
C ALA A 38 -11.41 3.70 13.11
N THR A 39 -10.38 2.92 13.45
CA THR A 39 -10.26 1.51 13.06
C THR A 39 -11.41 0.68 13.63
N HIS A 40 -11.77 0.86 14.90
CA HIS A 40 -12.90 0.16 15.53
C HIS A 40 -14.22 0.44 14.81
N LYS A 41 -14.43 1.67 14.34
CA LYS A 41 -15.61 2.04 13.54
C LYS A 41 -15.64 1.27 12.21
N MET A 42 -14.50 1.15 11.53
CA MET A 42 -14.39 0.38 10.28
C MET A 42 -14.62 -1.11 10.51
N MET A 43 -14.09 -1.67 11.61
CA MET A 43 -14.28 -3.08 11.98
C MET A 43 -15.75 -3.42 12.27
N LYS A 44 -16.53 -2.49 12.81
CA LYS A 44 -17.97 -2.68 13.04
C LYS A 44 -18.81 -2.66 11.75
N ALA A 45 -18.27 -2.16 10.63
CA ALA A 45 -19.02 -2.01 9.39
C ALA A 45 -18.18 -2.32 8.13
N PRO A 46 -17.56 -3.51 8.05
CA PRO A 46 -16.52 -3.81 7.06
C PRO A 46 -17.02 -3.73 5.61
N ARG A 47 -18.30 -4.07 5.36
CA ARG A 47 -18.91 -3.95 4.02
C ARG A 47 -19.08 -2.49 3.59
N LYS A 48 -19.37 -1.58 4.53
CA LYS A 48 -19.61 -0.15 4.26
C LYS A 48 -18.33 0.67 4.21
N THR A 49 -17.26 0.18 4.85
CA THR A 49 -15.94 0.85 4.89
C THR A 49 -14.91 0.18 3.97
N ARG A 50 -15.34 -0.73 3.08
CA ARG A 50 -14.46 -1.33 2.08
C ARG A 50 -13.92 -0.23 1.15
N GLY A 51 -12.60 -0.13 1.05
CA GLY A 51 -11.92 0.88 0.24
C GLY A 51 -11.77 2.25 0.91
N TYR A 52 -12.19 2.39 2.17
CA TYR A 52 -11.92 3.59 2.97
C TYR A 52 -10.61 3.43 3.76
N TYR A 53 -9.95 4.55 4.06
CA TYR A 53 -8.73 4.67 4.84
C TYR A 53 -8.82 5.86 5.80
N ILE A 54 -7.96 5.90 6.82
CA ILE A 54 -7.91 6.98 7.82
C ILE A 54 -6.97 8.07 7.31
N LEU A 55 -7.46 9.30 7.23
CA LEU A 55 -6.75 10.51 6.85
C LEU A 55 -6.60 11.40 8.08
N ASP A 56 -5.42 11.99 8.27
CA ASP A 56 -5.17 12.99 9.29
C ASP A 56 -5.40 14.40 8.71
N THR A 57 -6.36 15.14 9.27
CA THR A 57 -6.78 16.46 8.78
C THR A 57 -6.07 17.61 9.49
N ASP A 58 -5.28 17.34 10.54
CA ASP A 58 -4.39 18.34 11.12
C ASP A 58 -3.03 18.33 10.42
N GLY A 59 -3.00 18.95 9.25
CA GLY A 59 -1.74 19.28 8.62
C GLY A 59 -1.90 19.63 7.16
N ASN A 60 -1.94 20.93 6.88
CA ASN A 60 -1.38 21.51 5.67
C ASN A 60 -0.14 20.72 5.20
N GLU A 61 -0.29 19.95 4.12
CA GLU A 61 0.77 19.71 3.17
C GLU A 61 0.25 20.09 1.78
N GLN A 62 0.14 21.40 1.54
CA GLN A 62 0.68 21.87 0.26
C GLN A 62 2.14 21.41 0.19
N PRO A 63 2.66 21.03 -0.99
CA PRO A 63 4.02 20.55 -1.15
C PRO A 63 4.98 21.68 -0.72
N SER A 64 5.36 21.65 0.55
CA SER A 64 6.30 22.61 1.10
C SER A 64 7.68 22.22 0.61
N SER A 65 8.19 23.08 -0.26
CA SER A 65 9.59 23.26 -0.56
C SER A 65 10.50 22.88 0.62
N GLY A 66 11.30 21.84 0.42
CA GLY A 66 12.69 21.84 0.88
C GLY A 66 13.02 21.38 2.32
N LYS A 67 12.18 20.62 3.02
CA LYS A 67 12.62 19.87 4.23
C LYS A 67 12.32 18.38 4.12
N LYS A 68 13.38 17.57 3.94
CA LYS A 68 13.32 16.10 4.02
C LYS A 68 12.91 15.69 5.44
N ARG A 69 11.61 15.60 5.71
CA ARG A 69 11.09 14.94 6.92
C ARG A 69 11.60 13.50 6.90
N GLY A 70 12.26 13.08 7.98
CA GLY A 70 12.72 11.70 8.13
C GLY A 70 11.54 10.74 8.02
N ARG A 71 11.80 9.52 7.54
CA ARG A 71 10.76 8.49 7.36
C ARG A 71 10.02 8.26 8.68
N LYS A 72 8.67 8.33 8.66
CA LYS A 72 7.83 8.09 9.82
C LYS A 72 8.12 6.71 10.42
N LYS A 73 8.31 6.66 11.74
CA LYS A 73 8.38 5.40 12.48
C LYS A 73 6.96 4.98 12.87
N TYR A 74 6.54 3.82 12.38
CA TYR A 74 5.26 3.21 12.74
C TYR A 74 5.42 2.41 14.04
N SER A 75 4.36 2.38 14.87
CA SER A 75 4.36 1.61 16.11
C SER A 75 4.46 0.11 15.85
N GLU A 76 4.90 -0.65 16.85
CA GLU A 76 4.97 -2.11 16.78
C GLU A 76 3.59 -2.75 16.51
N ASP A 77 2.50 -2.19 17.04
CA ASP A 77 1.15 -2.69 16.76
C ASP A 77 0.77 -2.56 15.28
N VAL A 78 1.11 -1.43 14.65
CA VAL A 78 0.87 -1.23 13.22
C VAL A 78 1.75 -2.15 12.38
N ARG A 79 3.02 -2.31 12.77
CA ARG A 79 3.95 -3.24 12.11
C ARG A 79 3.41 -4.67 12.19
N ARG A 80 2.96 -5.12 13.35
CA ARG A 80 2.37 -6.44 13.58
C ARG A 80 1.08 -6.63 12.79
N MET A 81 0.20 -5.64 12.77
CA MET A 81 -1.02 -5.67 11.95
C MET A 81 -0.71 -5.88 10.46
N ILE A 82 0.29 -5.18 9.92
CA ILE A 82 0.69 -5.31 8.50
C ILE A 82 1.29 -6.69 8.22
N TYR A 83 2.10 -7.20 9.15
CA TYR A 83 2.68 -8.54 9.07
C TYR A 83 1.63 -9.65 9.09
N ASP A 84 0.68 -9.58 10.03
CA ASP A 84 -0.39 -10.57 10.19
C ASP A 84 -1.33 -10.55 8.97
N LYS A 85 -1.66 -9.36 8.46
CA LYS A 85 -2.44 -9.20 7.21
C LYS A 85 -1.73 -9.81 6.00
N ALA A 86 -0.40 -9.82 6.01
CA ALA A 86 0.44 -10.42 4.98
C ALA A 86 0.68 -11.92 5.19
N GLU A 87 0.07 -12.54 6.22
CA GLU A 87 0.24 -13.95 6.59
C GLU A 87 1.72 -14.34 6.77
N GLY A 88 2.53 -13.42 7.29
CA GLY A 88 3.97 -13.61 7.45
C GLY A 88 4.71 -13.81 6.13
N ARG A 89 4.22 -13.22 5.02
CA ARG A 89 4.85 -13.32 3.70
C ARG A 89 5.20 -11.95 3.13
N CYS A 90 6.36 -11.87 2.49
CA CYS A 90 6.75 -10.73 1.68
C CYS A 90 5.73 -10.52 0.55
N GLN A 91 5.13 -9.35 0.47
CA GLN A 91 4.11 -9.00 -0.51
C GLN A 91 4.66 -8.78 -1.92
N LEU A 92 5.99 -8.73 -2.09
CA LEU A 92 6.62 -8.61 -3.41
C LEU A 92 7.05 -9.96 -4.00
N CYS A 93 7.49 -10.92 -3.18
CA CYS A 93 8.01 -12.20 -3.68
C CYS A 93 7.27 -13.44 -3.14
N GLY A 94 6.35 -13.28 -2.18
CA GLY A 94 5.58 -14.37 -1.58
C GLY A 94 6.33 -15.28 -0.60
N ARG A 95 7.65 -15.09 -0.41
CA ARG A 95 8.43 -15.86 0.56
C ARG A 95 7.96 -15.57 1.99
N LYS A 96 8.00 -16.60 2.84
CA LYS A 96 7.78 -16.43 4.28
C LYS A 96 8.91 -15.59 4.87
N ILE A 97 8.55 -14.68 5.77
CA ILE A 97 9.45 -13.83 6.52
C ILE A 97 9.06 -13.90 7.99
N THR A 98 10.02 -13.79 8.88
CA THR A 98 9.79 -13.61 10.32
C THR A 98 9.40 -12.16 10.62
N TYR A 99 8.89 -11.91 11.83
CA TYR A 99 8.57 -10.55 12.25
C TYR A 99 9.83 -9.67 12.35
N GLU A 100 10.97 -10.28 12.67
CA GLU A 100 12.28 -9.62 12.77
C GLU A 100 12.82 -9.22 11.39
N GLU A 101 12.53 -10.01 10.35
CA GLU A 101 12.89 -9.71 8.95
C GLU A 101 11.95 -8.70 8.28
N LEU A 102 10.84 -8.33 8.94
CA LEU A 102 9.83 -7.42 8.42
C LEU A 102 10.40 -6.02 8.19
N THR A 103 10.32 -5.58 6.93
CA THR A 103 10.44 -4.18 6.55
C THR A 103 9.10 -3.65 6.02
N LEU A 104 8.81 -2.38 6.30
CA LEU A 104 7.63 -1.70 5.78
C LEU A 104 7.99 -0.96 4.49
N ASP A 105 7.41 -1.41 3.38
CA ASP A 105 7.52 -0.74 2.08
C ASP A 105 6.27 0.09 1.80
N HIS A 106 6.45 1.22 1.13
CA HIS A 106 5.32 2.00 0.62
C HIS A 106 4.95 1.48 -0.77
N ILE A 107 3.72 1.00 -0.96
CA ILE A 107 3.22 0.48 -2.24
C ILE A 107 3.49 1.51 -3.34
N VAL A 108 2.97 2.74 -3.16
CA VAL A 108 3.37 3.92 -3.92
C VAL A 108 4.48 4.64 -3.14
N PRO A 109 5.70 4.76 -3.68
CA PRO A 109 6.81 5.42 -2.98
C PRO A 109 6.51 6.88 -2.64
N LEU A 110 7.01 7.35 -1.49
CA LEU A 110 6.90 8.76 -1.08
C LEU A 110 7.48 9.72 -2.12
N ALA A 111 8.61 9.34 -2.75
CA ALA A 111 9.24 10.11 -3.82
C ALA A 111 8.37 10.26 -5.09
N MET A 112 7.30 9.45 -5.19
CA MET A 112 6.31 9.47 -6.28
C MET A 112 4.93 9.95 -5.79
N ASN A 113 4.92 10.83 -4.77
CA ASN A 113 3.70 11.37 -4.14
C ASN A 113 2.80 10.31 -3.48
N GLY A 114 3.36 9.17 -3.06
CA GLY A 114 2.65 8.21 -2.23
C GLY A 114 2.36 8.77 -0.84
N MET A 115 1.19 8.44 -0.29
CA MET A 115 0.81 8.85 1.07
C MET A 115 1.61 8.10 2.14
N ASP A 116 2.03 8.79 3.21
CA ASP A 116 2.64 8.16 4.39
C ASP A 116 1.54 7.66 5.37
N CYS A 117 0.80 6.64 4.95
CA CYS A 117 -0.32 6.05 5.69
C CYS A 117 -0.34 4.51 5.63
N VAL A 118 -1.00 3.88 6.60
CA VAL A 118 -1.06 2.41 6.75
C VAL A 118 -1.61 1.70 5.51
N SER A 119 -2.57 2.31 4.80
CA SER A 119 -3.13 1.73 3.57
C SER A 119 -2.15 1.70 2.41
N ASN A 120 -1.10 2.53 2.44
CA ASN A 120 -0.02 2.54 1.46
C ASN A 120 1.17 1.69 1.92
N LEU A 121 1.07 0.94 3.01
CA LEU A 121 2.16 0.09 3.50
C LEU A 121 1.94 -1.39 3.19
N GLN A 122 3.05 -2.10 2.91
CA GLN A 122 3.08 -3.54 2.72
C GLN A 122 4.28 -4.19 3.44
N ALA A 123 4.10 -5.45 3.86
CA ALA A 123 5.15 -6.26 4.47
C ALA A 123 6.13 -6.78 3.42
N THR A 124 7.43 -6.52 3.59
CA THR A 124 8.45 -6.96 2.64
C THR A 124 9.72 -7.42 3.35
N ASP A 125 10.46 -8.34 2.73
CA ASP A 125 11.85 -8.60 3.13
C ASP A 125 12.76 -7.45 2.65
N ALA A 126 13.90 -7.27 3.32
CA ALA A 126 14.83 -6.17 3.03
C ALA A 126 15.37 -6.19 1.59
N ALA A 127 15.61 -7.37 1.01
CA ALA A 127 16.14 -7.48 -0.34
C ALA A 127 15.11 -7.05 -1.38
N CYS A 128 13.85 -7.51 -1.26
CA CYS A 128 12.77 -7.10 -2.15
C CYS A 128 12.42 -5.62 -2.00
N ASN A 129 12.41 -5.10 -0.77
CA ASN A 129 12.17 -3.67 -0.51
C ASN A 129 13.25 -2.81 -1.19
N SER A 130 14.53 -3.19 -1.03
CA SER A 130 15.64 -2.52 -1.69
C SER A 130 15.59 -2.63 -3.21
N PHE A 131 15.18 -3.79 -3.74
CA PHE A 131 15.08 -4.03 -5.19
C PHE A 131 13.96 -3.20 -5.82
N LYS A 132 12.81 -3.06 -5.14
CA LYS A 132 11.71 -2.19 -5.57
C LYS A 132 12.10 -0.71 -5.50
N GLY A 133 12.68 -0.28 -4.39
CA GLY A 133 13.09 1.11 -4.18
C GLY A 133 11.95 2.12 -4.44
N CYS A 134 12.23 3.16 -5.24
CA CYS A 134 11.28 4.22 -5.59
C CYS A 134 10.48 3.94 -6.87
N ILE A 135 10.31 2.68 -7.25
CA ILE A 135 9.57 2.29 -8.46
C ILE A 135 8.08 2.09 -8.12
N LEU A 136 7.20 2.62 -8.97
CA LEU A 136 5.76 2.38 -8.88
C LEU A 136 5.42 0.90 -9.12
N PRO A 137 4.35 0.35 -8.54
CA PRO A 137 4.00 -1.06 -8.68
C PRO A 137 3.94 -1.56 -10.13
N GLU A 138 3.30 -0.80 -11.03
CA GLU A 138 3.18 -1.16 -12.45
C GLU A 138 4.56 -1.24 -13.12
N LYS A 139 5.36 -0.18 -13.02
CA LYS A 139 6.73 -0.14 -13.56
C LYS A 139 7.66 -1.18 -12.94
N PHE A 140 7.39 -1.59 -11.70
CA PHE A 140 8.16 -2.62 -11.04
C PHE A 140 7.89 -3.99 -11.67
N MET A 141 6.62 -4.28 -11.99
CA MET A 141 6.25 -5.50 -12.72
C MET A 141 6.83 -5.51 -14.14
N ASP A 142 6.73 -4.40 -14.87
CA ASP A 142 7.33 -4.29 -16.21
C ASP A 142 8.82 -4.63 -16.18
N ARG A 143 9.55 -4.06 -15.21
CA ARG A 143 10.98 -4.32 -15.03
C ARG A 143 11.28 -5.78 -14.70
N ILE A 144 10.46 -6.42 -13.86
CA ILE A 144 10.61 -7.85 -13.56
C ILE A 144 10.40 -8.68 -14.84
N THR A 145 9.36 -8.37 -15.60
CA THR A 145 9.03 -9.04 -16.86
C THR A 145 10.15 -8.89 -17.88
N GLU A 146 10.66 -7.67 -18.11
CA GLU A 146 11.78 -7.42 -19.02
C GLU A 146 13.03 -8.22 -18.63
N ILE A 147 13.39 -8.20 -17.34
CA ILE A 147 14.54 -8.97 -16.83
C ILE A 147 14.31 -10.46 -17.06
N PHE A 148 13.13 -10.97 -16.72
CA PHE A 148 12.78 -12.38 -16.91
C PHE A 148 12.91 -12.78 -18.38
N MET A 149 12.27 -12.04 -19.28
CA MET A 149 12.29 -12.32 -20.72
C MET A 149 13.71 -12.32 -21.27
N TYR A 150 14.52 -11.32 -20.93
CA TYR A 150 15.92 -11.26 -21.35
C TYR A 150 16.75 -12.44 -20.83
N GLN A 151 16.61 -12.81 -19.55
CA GLN A 151 17.35 -13.94 -18.98
C GLN A 151 16.95 -15.28 -19.60
N MET A 152 15.68 -15.43 -19.95
CA MET A 152 15.17 -16.63 -20.61
C MET A 152 15.62 -16.72 -22.07
N ASP A 153 15.54 -15.62 -22.82
CA ASP A 153 16.07 -15.54 -24.20
C ASP A 153 17.57 -15.84 -24.23
N LYS A 154 18.35 -15.30 -23.29
CA LYS A 154 19.78 -15.56 -23.18
C LYS A 154 20.11 -17.04 -22.97
N ARG A 155 19.27 -17.78 -22.22
CA ARG A 155 19.54 -19.18 -21.83
C ARG A 155 18.93 -20.21 -22.78
N TYR A 156 17.83 -19.88 -23.44
CA TYR A 156 16.97 -20.84 -24.11
C TYR A 156 16.51 -20.43 -25.51
N SER A 157 17.12 -19.40 -26.12
CA SER A 157 16.75 -18.89 -27.46
C SER A 157 16.78 -19.94 -28.58
N ASP A 158 17.61 -20.97 -28.44
CA ASP A 158 17.71 -22.11 -29.36
C ASP A 158 16.56 -23.12 -29.19
N LYS A 159 15.94 -23.18 -28.01
CA LYS A 159 14.91 -24.17 -27.69
C LYS A 159 13.55 -23.81 -28.28
N ILE A 160 12.99 -24.73 -29.06
CA ILE A 160 11.63 -24.60 -29.65
C ILE A 160 10.57 -24.41 -28.55
N SER A 161 10.69 -25.13 -27.43
CA SER A 161 9.78 -25.00 -26.29
C SER A 161 9.75 -23.57 -25.71
N TRP A 162 10.89 -22.89 -25.68
CA TRP A 162 10.96 -21.50 -25.26
C TRP A 162 10.34 -20.57 -26.30
N LYS A 163 10.61 -20.77 -27.60
CA LYS A 163 9.97 -19.98 -28.67
C LYS A 163 8.44 -20.06 -28.58
N MET A 164 7.88 -21.25 -28.31
CA MET A 164 6.45 -21.44 -28.09
C MET A 164 5.95 -20.70 -26.84
N ALA A 165 6.61 -20.90 -25.69
CA ALA A 165 6.23 -20.25 -24.44
C ALA A 165 6.33 -18.72 -24.52
N ARG A 166 7.37 -18.20 -25.16
CA ARG A 166 7.59 -16.77 -25.40
C ARG A 166 6.45 -16.15 -26.19
N ASN A 167 6.00 -16.81 -27.26
CA ASN A 167 4.87 -16.30 -28.04
C ASN A 167 3.58 -16.20 -27.19
N LEU A 168 3.29 -17.23 -26.40
CA LEU A 168 2.14 -17.21 -25.48
C LEU A 168 2.26 -16.11 -24.40
N LEU A 169 3.47 -15.93 -23.85
CA LEU A 169 3.72 -14.90 -22.85
C LEU A 169 3.51 -13.49 -23.40
N MET A 170 3.91 -13.22 -24.66
CA MET A 170 3.74 -11.92 -25.31
C MET A 170 2.27 -11.57 -25.65
N GLU A 171 1.35 -12.53 -25.56
CA GLU A 171 -0.10 -12.28 -25.72
C GLU A 171 -0.77 -11.87 -24.40
N ILE A 172 -0.14 -12.16 -23.26
CA ILE A 172 -0.70 -11.97 -21.91
C ILE A 172 -0.09 -10.76 -21.20
N LEU A 173 1.20 -10.51 -21.45
CA LEU A 173 1.99 -9.43 -20.85
C LEU A 173 1.89 -8.16 -21.71
#